data_AF-A0AAW4U1F5-F1
#
_entry.id   AF-A0AAW4U1F5-F1
#
_cell.length_a   1.000
_cell.length_b   1.000
_cell.length_c   1.000
_cell.angle_alpha   90.00
_cell.angle_beta   90.00
_cell.angle_gamma   90.00
#
_symmetry.space_group_name_H-M   'P 1'
#
loop_
_entity.id
_entity.type
_entity.pdbx_description
1 polymer ?
#
loop_
_entity_poly.entity_id
_entity_poly.type
_entity_poly.pdbx_seq_one_letter_code
_entity_poly.pdbx_strand_id
1 'polypeptide(L)'
;MIDCFDGKIVAYTAGFSPNAELANRMLEKAASTLPGNARPLVHSDRGCHYRWPGWLALMERFGLTRSMSAKGCSPDNAAAEGFF
;
A
#
# COMPACT_ATOMS: atom_id res chain seq x y z
N MET A 1 2.53 5.20 -1.91
CA MET A 1 1.09 5.03 -1.61
C MET A 1 0.40 6.30 -2.00
N ILE A 2 -0.63 6.17 -2.82
CA ILE A 2 -1.34 7.26 -3.49
C ILE A 2 -2.78 7.23 -3.01
N ASP A 3 -3.37 8.40 -2.80
CA ASP A 3 -4.81 8.53 -2.55
C ASP A 3 -5.57 8.33 -3.87
N CYS A 4 -6.43 7.33 -3.92
CA CYS A 4 -7.22 7.03 -5.12
C CYS A 4 -8.35 8.05 -5.37
N PHE A 5 -8.65 8.94 -4.42
CA PHE A 5 -9.65 9.99 -4.62
C PHE A 5 -9.11 11.17 -5.43
N ASP A 6 -7.93 11.69 -5.05
CA ASP A 6 -7.36 12.91 -5.66
C ASP A 6 -5.97 12.72 -6.30
N GLY A 7 -5.42 11.51 -6.27
CA GLY A 7 -4.13 11.17 -6.88
C GLY A 7 -2.90 11.66 -6.10
N LYS A 8 -3.07 12.23 -4.90
CA LYS A 8 -1.93 12.73 -4.13
C LYS A 8 -1.08 11.61 -3.53
N ILE A 9 0.21 11.87 -3.41
CA ILE A 9 1.12 11.00 -2.68
C ILE A 9 0.83 11.13 -1.18
N VAL A 10 0.42 10.03 -0.56
CA VAL A 10 0.24 9.95 0.91
C VAL A 10 1.56 9.63 1.59
N ALA A 11 2.32 8.68 1.05
CA ALA A 11 3.63 8.31 1.58
C ALA A 11 4.48 7.60 0.52
N TYR A 12 5.81 7.72 0.64
CA TYR A 12 6.76 6.93 -0.13
C TYR A 12 8.00 6.58 0.72
N THR A 13 8.71 5.54 0.29
CA THR A 13 10.01 5.16 0.83
C THR A 13 10.89 4.74 -0.34
N ALA A 14 12.17 5.14 -0.34
CA ALA A 14 13.13 4.81 -1.37
C ALA A 14 14.35 4.11 -0.74
N GLY A 15 15.01 3.26 -1.53
CA GLY A 15 16.23 2.55 -1.16
C GLY A 15 16.90 1.93 -2.39
N PHE A 16 18.07 1.35 -2.21
CA PHE A 16 18.90 0.85 -3.32
C PHE A 16 18.45 -0.50 -3.90
N SER A 17 17.50 -1.19 -3.27
CA SER A 17 17.03 -2.49 -3.73
C SER A 17 15.57 -2.69 -3.31
N PRO A 18 14.75 -3.40 -4.12
CA PRO A 18 13.38 -3.71 -3.77
C PRO A 18 13.38 -4.74 -2.64
N ASN A 19 12.97 -4.32 -1.46
CA ASN A 19 12.83 -5.21 -0.31
C ASN A 19 11.54 -4.92 0.46
N ALA A 20 11.15 -5.87 1.30
CA ALA A 20 9.90 -5.79 2.03
C ALA A 20 9.91 -4.74 3.15
N GLU A 21 11.09 -4.34 3.64
CA GLU A 21 11.24 -3.27 4.61
C GLU A 21 10.82 -1.91 4.02
N LEU A 22 11.16 -1.63 2.76
CA LEU A 22 10.71 -0.41 2.08
C LEU A 22 9.18 -0.34 1.99
N ALA A 23 8.52 -1.46 1.65
CA ALA A 23 7.07 -1.55 1.60
C ALA A 23 6.47 -1.30 2.99
N ASN A 24 6.95 -2.01 4.01
CA ASN A 24 6.48 -1.86 5.38
C ASN A 24 6.61 -0.42 5.90
N ARG A 25 7.78 0.21 5.72
CA ARG A 25 8.01 1.60 6.14
C ARG A 25 7.08 2.58 5.43
N MET A 26 6.82 2.37 4.13
CA MET A 26 5.87 3.20 3.39
C MET A 26 4.46 3.10 3.98
N LEU A 27 4.03 1.89 4.34
CA LEU A 27 2.73 1.65 4.96
C LEU A 27 2.64 2.29 6.35
N GLU A 28 3.66 2.14 7.19
CA GLU A 28 3.69 2.77 8.52
C GLU A 28 3.60 4.29 8.41
N LYS A 29 4.35 4.90 7.49
CA LYS A 29 4.23 6.33 7.19
C LYS A 29 2.82 6.71 6.77
N ALA A 30 2.21 5.99 5.82
CA ALA A 30 0.85 6.28 5.37
C ALA A 30 -0.18 6.13 6.50
N ALA A 31 -0.07 5.08 7.33
CA ALA A 31 -0.96 4.88 8.46
C ALA A 31 -0.84 6.00 9.50
N SER A 32 0.37 6.57 9.69
CA SER A 32 0.59 7.66 10.63
C SER A 32 -0.06 8.99 10.24
N THR A 33 -0.44 9.18 8.96
CA THR A 33 -1.14 10.38 8.49
C THR A 33 -2.65 10.26 8.59
N LEU A 34 -3.18 9.08 8.93
CA LEU A 34 -4.62 8.86 8.99
C LEU A 34 -5.22 9.47 10.28
N PRO A 35 -6.40 10.12 10.19
CA PRO A 35 -7.20 10.42 11.37
C PRO A 35 -7.53 9.15 12.17
N GLY A 36 -7.66 9.24 13.50
CA GLY A 36 -7.81 8.06 14.37
C GLY A 36 -9.01 7.14 14.05
N ASN A 37 -10.07 7.69 13.45
CA ASN A 37 -11.26 6.95 13.00
C ASN A 37 -11.22 6.53 11.53
N ALA A 38 -10.22 6.95 10.74
CA ALA A 38 -10.13 6.59 9.33
C ALA A 38 -9.70 5.13 9.18
N ARG A 39 -10.42 4.40 8.31
CA ARG A 39 -10.16 2.98 7.99
C ARG A 39 -10.24 2.78 6.47
N PRO A 40 -9.32 3.37 5.70
CA PRO A 40 -9.36 3.25 4.24
C PRO A 40 -9.07 1.81 3.80
N LEU A 41 -9.53 1.49 2.59
CA LEU A 41 -9.15 0.29 1.88
C LEU A 41 -7.75 0.48 1.28
N VAL A 42 -6.83 -0.45 1.52
CA VAL A 42 -5.50 -0.45 0.90
C VAL A 42 -5.51 -1.41 -0.27
N HIS A 43 -5.42 -0.87 -1.49
CA HIS A 43 -5.28 -1.67 -2.70
C HIS A 43 -3.80 -1.92 -3.04
N SER A 44 -3.45 -3.14 -3.39
CA SER A 44 -2.15 -3.50 -3.95
C SER A 44 -2.28 -4.47 -5.12
N ASP A 45 -1.25 -4.59 -5.93
CA ASP A 45 -1.11 -5.75 -6.81
C ASP A 45 -0.88 -7.05 -6.02
N ARG A 46 -0.60 -8.14 -6.74
CA ARG A 46 -0.27 -9.46 -6.15
C ARG A 46 1.22 -9.67 -5.86
N GLY A 47 2.00 -8.62 -5.70
CA GLY A 47 3.43 -8.68 -5.39
C GLY A 47 3.74 -9.47 -4.11
N CYS A 48 4.96 -10.00 -4.02
CA CYS A 48 5.39 -10.77 -2.85
C CYS A 48 5.45 -9.92 -1.57
N HIS A 49 5.89 -8.66 -1.68
CA HIS A 49 6.03 -7.74 -0.54
C HIS A 49 4.68 -7.36 0.10
N TYR A 50 3.56 -7.40 -0.62
CA TYR A 50 2.23 -7.10 -0.07
C TYR A 50 1.52 -8.34 0.50
N ARG A 51 2.15 -9.52 0.40
CA ARG A 51 1.62 -10.80 0.89
C ARG A 51 2.45 -11.42 2.01
N TRP A 52 3.66 -10.92 2.25
CA TRP A 52 4.53 -11.49 3.27
C TRP A 52 4.01 -11.20 4.69
N PRO A 53 4.41 -12.00 5.70
CA PRO A 53 3.86 -11.91 7.05
C PRO A 53 3.98 -10.51 7.70
N GLY A 54 5.09 -9.80 7.47
CA GLY A 54 5.31 -8.47 8.03
C GLY A 54 4.27 -7.44 7.57
N TRP A 55 3.89 -7.49 6.29
CA TRP A 55 2.86 -6.61 5.74
C TRP A 55 1.47 -6.93 6.31
N LEU A 56 1.15 -8.22 6.44
CA LEU A 56 -0.12 -8.67 7.02
C LEU A 56 -0.27 -8.22 8.47
N ALA A 57 0.80 -8.36 9.26
CA ALA A 57 0.81 -7.91 10.66
C ALA A 57 0.61 -6.39 10.78
N LEU A 58 1.18 -5.59 9.87
CA LEU A 58 0.95 -4.14 9.86
C LEU A 58 -0.48 -3.77 9.47
N MET A 59 -1.07 -4.46 8.49
CA MET A 59 -2.47 -4.27 8.11
C MET A 59 -3.41 -4.51 9.28
N GLU A 60 -3.19 -5.59 10.02
CA GLU A 60 -3.95 -5.91 11.24
C GLU A 60 -3.71 -4.88 12.35
N ARG A 61 -2.45 -4.53 12.63
CA ARG A 61 -2.07 -3.54 13.65
C ARG A 61 -2.74 -2.18 13.44
N PHE A 62 -2.86 -1.73 12.19
CA PHE A 62 -3.50 -0.46 11.85
C PHE A 62 -5.01 -0.58 11.56
N GLY A 63 -5.57 -1.80 11.64
CA GLY A 63 -6.99 -2.05 11.37
C GLY A 63 -7.40 -1.77 9.92
N LEU A 64 -6.48 -1.94 8.96
CA LEU A 64 -6.71 -1.63 7.55
C LEU A 64 -7.30 -2.83 6.80
N THR A 65 -8.23 -2.54 5.88
CA THR A 65 -8.79 -3.59 5.00
C THR A 65 -7.94 -3.70 3.76
N ARG A 66 -7.58 -4.92 3.38
CA ARG A 66 -6.77 -5.20 2.18
C ARG A 66 -7.66 -5.47 0.97
N SER A 67 -7.31 -4.88 -0.15
CA SER A 67 -7.82 -5.20 -1.49
C SER A 67 -6.64 -5.54 -2.38
N MET A 68 -6.83 -6.49 -3.30
CA MET A 68 -5.78 -6.90 -4.22
C MET A 68 -6.32 -7.07 -5.64
N SER A 69 -5.51 -6.74 -6.65
CA SER A 69 -5.86 -6.95 -8.06
C SER A 69 -6.24 -8.40 -8.37
N ALA A 70 -7.09 -8.61 -9.38
CA ALA A 70 -7.36 -9.94 -9.92
C ALA A 70 -6.11 -10.56 -10.57
N LYS A 71 -6.06 -11.89 -10.67
CA LYS A 71 -4.91 -12.57 -11.29
C LYS A 71 -4.84 -12.20 -12.76
N GLY A 72 -3.72 -11.63 -13.21
CA GLY A 72 -3.52 -11.25 -14.62
C GLY A 72 -4.30 -10.01 -15.05
N CYS A 73 -4.77 -9.18 -14.12
CA CYS A 73 -5.46 -7.92 -14.41
C CYS A 73 -4.58 -6.73 -13.99
N SER A 74 -3.67 -6.28 -14.85
CA SER A 74 -2.87 -5.08 -14.60
C SER A 74 -3.69 -3.77 -14.52
N PRO A 75 -4.84 -3.61 -15.23
CA PRO A 75 -5.63 -2.38 -15.11
C PRO A 75 -6.12 -2.06 -13.69
N ASP A 76 -6.29 -3.07 -12.83
CA ASP A 76 -6.66 -2.87 -11.42
C ASP A 76 -5.63 -2.02 -10.65
N ASN A 77 -4.36 -2.04 -11.08
CA ASN A 77 -3.26 -1.31 -10.48
C ASN A 77 -2.93 0.01 -11.22
N ALA A 78 -3.71 0.37 -12.26
CA ALA A 78 -3.40 1.48 -13.16
C ALA A 78 -3.29 2.84 -12.44
N ALA A 79 -4.05 3.07 -11.37
CA ALA A 79 -3.95 4.30 -10.57
C ALA A 79 -2.57 4.46 -9.90
N ALA A 80 -1.92 3.35 -9.54
CA ALA A 80 -0.56 3.37 -9.02
C ALA A 80 0.48 3.38 -10.15
N GLU A 81 0.23 2.66 -11.24
CA GLU A 81 1.18 2.58 -12.37
C GLU A 81 1.27 3.88 -13.17
N GLY A 82 0.14 4.54 -13.41
CA GLY A 82 0.08 5.81 -14.14
C GLY A 82 0.62 7.01 -13.38
N PHE A 83 1.01 6.82 -12.12
CA PHE A 83 1.71 7.83 -11.34
C PHE A 83 3.22 7.89 -11.67
N PHE A 84 3.80 6.78 -12.17
CA PHE A 84 5.21 6.69 -12.53
C PHE A 84 5.50 7.16 -13.97
#